data_AF-A0A3L7NAW2-F1
#
_entry.id   AF-A0A3L7NAW2-F1
#
_cell.length_a   1.000
_cell.length_b   1.000
_cell.length_c   1.000
_cell.angle_alpha   90.00
_cell.angle_beta   90.00
_cell.angle_gamma   90.00
#
_symmetry.space_group_name_H-M   'P 1'
#
loop_
_entity.id
_entity.type
_entity.pdbx_description
1 polymer ?
#
loop_
_entity_poly.entity_id
_entity_poly.type
_entity_poly.pdbx_seq_one_letter_code
_entity_poly.pdbx_strand_id
1 'polypeptide(L)'
;MRRETPGTPPCDHVPAAEGRAKSPSSEAFALGSTLPQPVPSRPQPGRRALAAAPDQIEPHRFRPTMAALPAQPPRSLFLRPVVAVVMACAVVLPASGCAGWRPWRNREKEARLAEQYGATANQRMESIHAQAKKAKAGSGTEQVAFTRELMRQVLEEHDPRVRCDLVNTAATFDTPAAVAVCKGALQDPDERVRTIACEVWGERGGAEAVQLLAQRYQTDAELDVRLRAVRMLGKLKDKEAIPVLARALEDPDPAVQYRAVAALKQVSGRDLGNDVNAWRAWAADPGADRNEWSIAEQFRKLF
;
A
#
# COMPACT_ATOMS: atom_id res chain seq x y z
N MET A 1 21.40 54.45 -51.36
CA MET A 1 22.47 55.46 -51.19
C MET A 1 22.11 56.33 -49.99
N ARG A 2 23.03 56.43 -49.00
CA ARG A 2 23.26 57.50 -47.98
C ARG A 2 22.05 57.98 -47.12
N ARG A 3 22.08 57.75 -45.79
CA ARG A 3 22.60 58.62 -44.69
C ARG A 3 21.81 59.96 -44.62
N GLU A 4 21.22 60.43 -43.51
CA GLU A 4 21.73 60.65 -42.14
C GLU A 4 20.59 60.83 -41.10
N THR A 5 20.90 60.56 -39.82
CA THR A 5 20.22 61.01 -38.58
C THR A 5 20.48 62.51 -38.31
N PRO A 6 19.66 63.24 -37.50
CA PRO A 6 19.97 63.45 -36.05
C PRO A 6 18.68 63.66 -35.21
N GLY A 7 18.61 63.69 -33.88
CA GLY A 7 19.56 63.63 -32.77
C GLY A 7 18.76 63.62 -31.45
N THR A 8 19.36 63.05 -30.41
CA THR A 8 18.99 62.96 -28.99
C THR A 8 19.19 64.31 -28.24
N PRO A 9 19.00 64.44 -26.90
CA PRO A 9 17.92 64.07 -25.95
C PRO A 9 17.53 65.34 -25.07
N PRO A 10 16.97 65.31 -23.81
CA PRO A 10 17.62 64.76 -22.60
C PRO A 10 16.68 64.10 -21.56
N CYS A 11 17.34 63.47 -20.59
CA CYS A 11 16.80 62.76 -19.44
C CYS A 11 16.20 63.69 -18.38
N ASP A 12 15.11 63.25 -17.74
CA ASP A 12 14.73 63.73 -16.42
C ASP A 12 14.83 62.59 -15.39
N HIS A 13 15.72 62.83 -14.43
CA HIS A 13 15.87 62.14 -13.16
C HIS A 13 14.67 62.38 -12.26
N VAL A 14 14.09 61.33 -11.66
CA VAL A 14 13.44 61.39 -10.33
C VAL A 14 13.63 60.04 -9.61
N PRO A 15 13.89 60.04 -8.28
CA PRO A 15 14.82 59.11 -7.64
C PRO A 15 14.17 57.97 -6.82
N ALA A 16 15.05 57.07 -6.38
CA ALA A 16 14.84 56.05 -5.37
C ALA A 16 14.35 56.66 -4.04
N ALA A 17 13.28 56.07 -3.49
CA ALA A 17 12.83 56.32 -2.13
C ALA A 17 13.38 55.23 -1.21
N GLU A 18 14.39 55.60 -0.41
CA GLU A 18 14.82 54.89 0.78
C GLU A 18 13.72 54.96 1.84
N GLY A 19 13.14 53.80 2.20
CA GLY A 19 12.20 53.65 3.31
C GLY A 19 12.82 52.85 4.44
N ARG A 20 13.61 53.53 5.26
CA ARG A 20 14.23 53.06 6.51
C ARG A 20 13.15 52.69 7.53
N ALA A 21 12.84 51.40 7.70
CA ALA A 21 12.00 50.93 8.80
C ALA A 21 12.86 50.57 10.01
N LYS A 22 12.65 51.34 11.09
CA LYS A 22 13.24 51.20 12.41
C LYS A 22 12.81 49.89 13.08
N SER A 23 13.77 49.24 13.73
CA SER A 23 13.54 48.29 14.82
C SER A 23 12.83 48.98 15.99
N PRO A 24 11.89 48.29 16.65
CA PRO A 24 11.72 48.44 18.08
C PRO A 24 11.94 47.13 18.82
N SER A 25 12.75 47.29 19.85
CA SER A 25 13.05 46.46 21.00
C SER A 25 11.84 45.77 21.65
N SER A 26 12.11 44.56 22.13
CA SER A 26 11.71 44.04 23.45
C SER A 26 10.26 44.23 23.90
N GLU A 27 9.42 43.24 23.64
CA GLU A 27 8.43 42.82 24.63
C GLU A 27 8.42 41.29 24.72
N ALA A 28 8.84 40.81 25.89
CA ALA A 28 8.82 39.43 26.30
C ALA A 28 7.36 39.00 26.54
N PHE A 29 6.78 38.30 25.57
CA PHE A 29 5.54 37.57 25.78
C PHE A 29 5.85 36.22 26.41
N ALA A 30 5.59 36.13 27.72
CA ALA A 30 5.59 34.89 28.47
C ALA A 30 4.48 33.96 27.93
N LEU A 31 4.83 33.07 27.00
CA LEU A 31 4.00 31.93 26.64
C LEU A 31 4.10 30.90 27.76
N GLY A 32 3.00 30.76 28.50
CA GLY A 32 2.84 29.74 29.53
C GLY A 32 3.04 28.34 28.95
N SER A 33 4.17 27.74 29.31
CA SER A 33 4.50 26.32 29.14
C SER A 33 3.50 25.48 29.92
N THR A 34 2.36 25.14 29.32
CA THR A 34 1.48 24.10 29.86
C THR A 34 1.90 22.77 29.26
N LEU A 35 2.85 22.12 29.94
CA LEU A 35 3.21 20.72 29.70
C LEU A 35 1.93 19.86 29.71
N PRO A 36 1.69 18.99 28.71
CA PRO A 36 0.66 17.98 28.86
C PRO A 36 1.04 17.05 30.01
N GLN A 37 0.18 16.99 31.02
CA GLN A 37 0.30 16.10 32.17
C GLN A 37 0.40 14.63 31.70
N PRO A 38 1.26 13.81 32.31
CA PRO A 38 1.37 12.40 31.97
C PRO A 38 0.06 11.67 32.31
N VAL A 39 -0.49 10.98 31.31
CA VAL A 39 -1.66 10.10 31.46
C VAL A 39 -1.30 8.97 32.45
N PRO A 40 -2.12 8.68 33.48
CA PRO A 40 -1.82 7.61 34.42
C PRO A 40 -1.84 6.25 33.72
N SER A 41 -0.69 5.58 33.73
CA SER A 41 -0.46 4.23 33.26
C SER A 41 -1.44 3.26 33.94
N ARG A 42 -2.23 2.53 33.13
CA ARG A 42 -3.09 1.45 33.63
C ARG A 42 -2.24 0.34 34.30
N PRO A 43 -2.67 -0.21 35.44
CA PRO A 43 -1.97 -1.31 36.09
C PRO A 43 -2.02 -2.57 35.22
N GLN A 44 -0.84 -3.14 34.94
CA GLN A 44 -0.75 -4.46 34.31
C GLN A 44 -1.21 -5.54 35.31
N PRO A 45 -2.09 -6.47 34.92
CA PRO A 45 -2.40 -7.61 35.77
C PRO A 45 -1.16 -8.51 35.90
N GLY A 46 -0.77 -8.74 37.15
CA GLY A 46 0.47 -9.43 37.52
C GLY A 46 0.61 -10.82 36.89
N ARG A 47 1.81 -11.08 36.38
CA ARG A 47 2.32 -12.42 36.09
C ARG A 47 2.32 -13.23 37.39
N ARG A 48 1.38 -14.16 37.55
CA ARG A 48 1.55 -15.27 38.49
C ARG A 48 2.50 -16.28 37.87
N ALA A 49 3.69 -16.36 38.46
CA ALA A 49 4.61 -17.47 38.29
C ALA A 49 3.93 -18.76 38.75
N LEU A 50 3.79 -19.75 37.85
CA LEU A 50 3.61 -21.14 38.26
C LEU A 50 5.00 -21.79 38.20
N ALA A 51 5.55 -22.03 39.38
CA ALA A 51 6.73 -22.86 39.56
C ALA A 51 6.40 -24.33 39.32
N ALA A 52 7.35 -25.03 38.72
CA ALA A 52 7.31 -26.45 38.41
C ALA A 52 7.40 -27.34 39.66
N ALA A 53 6.77 -28.51 39.59
CA ALA A 53 7.22 -29.72 40.27
C ALA A 53 6.88 -30.94 39.39
N PRO A 54 7.79 -31.92 39.22
CA PRO A 54 7.56 -33.13 38.43
C PRO A 54 7.00 -34.23 39.31
N ASP A 55 6.16 -35.11 38.76
CA ASP A 55 5.98 -36.41 39.38
C ASP A 55 5.77 -37.54 38.37
N GLN A 56 6.42 -38.64 38.69
CA GLN A 56 6.70 -39.79 37.86
C GLN A 56 5.49 -40.74 37.85
N ILE A 57 5.15 -41.32 36.70
CA ILE A 57 4.27 -42.49 36.64
C ILE A 57 4.90 -43.53 35.71
N GLU A 58 5.33 -44.64 36.32
CA GLU A 58 5.87 -45.82 35.65
C GLU A 58 4.81 -46.63 34.87
N PRO A 59 5.21 -47.40 33.85
CA PRO A 59 4.30 -48.23 33.06
C PRO A 59 4.09 -49.61 33.71
N HIS A 60 2.93 -49.82 34.33
CA HIS A 60 2.50 -51.15 34.75
C HIS A 60 2.06 -52.01 33.55
N ARG A 61 2.78 -53.13 33.37
CA ARG A 61 2.38 -54.28 32.55
C ARG A 61 1.00 -54.78 32.97
N PHE A 62 0.07 -54.87 32.02
CA PHE A 62 -1.10 -55.73 32.12
C PHE A 62 -1.26 -56.53 30.83
N ARG A 63 -0.95 -57.83 30.90
CA ARG A 63 -1.42 -58.85 29.94
C ARG A 63 -2.77 -59.34 30.43
N PRO A 64 -3.78 -59.45 29.53
CA PRO A 64 -4.83 -60.43 29.72
C PRO A 64 -4.89 -61.40 28.55
N THR A 65 -4.59 -62.65 28.90
CA THR A 65 -5.12 -63.93 28.45
C THR A 65 -6.28 -63.88 27.43
N MET A 66 -6.10 -64.54 26.28
CA MET A 66 -7.18 -64.89 25.37
C MET A 66 -8.15 -65.86 26.06
N ALA A 67 -9.38 -65.41 26.28
CA ALA A 67 -10.52 -66.25 26.63
C ALA A 67 -11.55 -66.17 25.51
N ALA A 68 -12.07 -67.33 25.13
CA ALA A 68 -12.89 -67.60 23.96
C ALA A 68 -14.21 -66.81 23.90
N LEU A 69 -14.63 -66.45 22.67
CA LEU A 69 -15.94 -65.89 22.35
C LEU A 69 -17.06 -66.92 22.59
N PRO A 70 -18.13 -66.57 23.32
CA PRO A 70 -19.42 -67.22 23.15
C PRO A 70 -20.26 -66.55 22.05
N ALA A 71 -21.00 -67.39 21.32
CA ALA A 71 -21.82 -67.05 20.17
C ALA A 71 -22.95 -66.04 20.46
N GLN A 72 -23.27 -65.19 19.47
CA GLN A 72 -24.39 -64.25 19.53
C GLN A 72 -25.74 -64.94 19.26
N PRO A 73 -26.81 -64.61 20.01
CA PRO A 73 -28.18 -65.01 19.67
C PRO A 73 -28.83 -64.03 18.67
N PRO A 74 -29.92 -64.44 17.97
CA PRO A 74 -30.38 -63.82 16.74
C PRO A 74 -31.06 -62.47 16.93
N ARG A 75 -30.89 -61.63 15.89
CA ARG A 75 -31.46 -60.29 15.74
C ARG A 75 -32.99 -60.33 15.76
N SER A 76 -33.61 -59.75 16.78
CA SER A 76 -35.01 -59.35 16.76
C SER A 76 -35.13 -57.82 16.81
N LEU A 77 -36.03 -57.34 15.96
CA LEU A 77 -36.31 -55.94 15.66
C LEU A 77 -36.79 -55.19 16.93
N PHE A 78 -35.91 -54.41 17.54
CA PHE A 78 -36.30 -53.27 18.36
C PHE A 78 -35.79 -51.98 17.71
N LEU A 79 -36.62 -51.50 16.78
CA LEU A 79 -36.56 -50.17 16.18
C LEU A 79 -36.78 -49.14 17.31
N ARG A 80 -35.70 -48.73 17.98
CA ARG A 80 -35.71 -47.78 19.11
C ARG A 80 -35.28 -46.38 18.64
N PRO A 81 -35.83 -45.31 19.23
CA PRO A 81 -35.94 -43.93 18.68
C PRO A 81 -34.62 -43.15 18.52
N VAL A 82 -33.49 -43.83 18.65
CA VAL A 82 -32.14 -43.25 18.60
C VAL A 82 -31.78 -42.80 17.18
N VAL A 83 -32.25 -43.51 16.15
CA VAL A 83 -31.99 -43.13 14.74
C VAL A 83 -32.75 -41.85 14.34
N ALA A 84 -33.95 -41.62 14.90
CA ALA A 84 -34.73 -40.42 14.60
C ALA A 84 -34.10 -39.15 15.21
N VAL A 85 -33.50 -39.23 16.40
CA VAL A 85 -32.82 -38.09 17.04
C VAL A 85 -31.52 -37.73 16.33
N VAL A 86 -30.75 -38.73 15.87
CA VAL A 86 -29.52 -38.48 15.11
C VAL A 86 -29.81 -37.88 13.73
N MET A 87 -30.88 -38.32 13.05
CA MET A 87 -31.32 -37.71 11.79
C MET A 87 -31.89 -36.31 11.96
N ALA A 88 -32.55 -36.00 13.08
CA ALA A 88 -33.03 -34.64 13.38
C ALA A 88 -31.86 -33.66 13.61
N CYS A 89 -30.78 -34.08 14.29
CA CYS A 89 -29.59 -33.23 14.43
C CYS A 89 -28.81 -33.06 13.11
N ALA A 90 -28.75 -34.09 12.26
CA ALA A 90 -28.06 -34.01 10.97
C ALA A 90 -28.78 -33.13 9.92
N VAL A 91 -30.09 -32.93 10.04
CA VAL A 91 -30.89 -32.09 9.12
C VAL A 91 -31.03 -30.64 9.62
N VAL A 92 -30.97 -30.39 10.94
CA VAL A 92 -31.10 -29.03 11.50
C VAL A 92 -29.77 -28.27 11.57
N LEU A 93 -28.64 -28.96 11.76
CA LEU A 93 -27.33 -28.33 11.91
C LEU A 93 -26.69 -27.75 10.62
N PRO A 94 -26.98 -28.20 9.38
CA PRO A 94 -26.41 -27.56 8.19
C PRO A 94 -27.20 -26.34 7.71
N ALA A 95 -28.40 -26.07 8.23
CA ALA A 95 -29.21 -24.90 7.86
C ALA A 95 -28.74 -23.61 8.54
N SER A 96 -28.05 -23.70 9.68
CA SER A 96 -27.41 -22.59 10.38
C SER A 96 -25.91 -22.62 10.11
N GLY A 97 -25.54 -22.23 8.88
CA GLY A 97 -24.15 -22.23 8.43
C GLY A 97 -23.18 -21.70 9.49
N CYS A 98 -22.10 -22.43 9.72
CA CYS A 98 -21.00 -22.10 10.63
C CYS A 98 -20.34 -20.72 10.38
N ALA A 99 -20.77 -19.99 9.35
CA ALA A 99 -20.40 -18.60 9.10
C ALA A 99 -20.91 -17.62 10.19
N GLY A 100 -21.97 -17.96 10.92
CA GLY A 100 -22.61 -17.05 11.89
C GLY A 100 -22.22 -17.22 13.36
N TRP A 101 -21.73 -18.40 13.78
CA TRP A 101 -21.53 -18.70 15.20
C TRP A 101 -20.09 -18.39 15.64
N ARG A 102 -19.85 -17.11 15.95
CA ARG A 102 -18.62 -16.65 16.62
C ARG A 102 -18.96 -16.28 18.07
N PRO A 103 -18.77 -17.18 19.06
CA PRO A 103 -19.24 -16.98 20.44
C PRO A 103 -18.62 -15.77 21.16
N TRP A 104 -17.53 -15.19 20.65
CA TRP A 104 -16.88 -13.99 21.19
C TRP A 104 -17.40 -12.67 20.59
N ARG A 105 -18.23 -12.69 19.55
CA ARG A 105 -18.73 -11.48 18.87
C ARG A 105 -20.11 -11.09 19.41
N ASN A 106 -20.17 -10.03 20.22
CA ASN A 106 -21.41 -9.55 20.83
C ASN A 106 -22.07 -8.47 19.95
N ARG A 107 -23.07 -8.85 19.15
CA ARG A 107 -23.79 -7.96 18.22
C ARG A 107 -24.47 -6.77 18.90
N GLU A 108 -25.02 -6.93 20.10
CA GLU A 108 -25.64 -5.82 20.82
C GLU A 108 -24.61 -4.78 21.26
N LYS A 109 -23.44 -5.25 21.72
CA LYS A 109 -22.33 -4.36 22.06
C LYS A 109 -21.84 -3.62 20.82
N GLU A 110 -21.71 -4.30 19.68
CA GLU A 110 -21.35 -3.68 18.40
C GLU A 110 -22.39 -2.65 17.96
N ALA A 111 -23.69 -2.95 18.08
CA ALA A 111 -24.77 -2.03 17.74
C ALA A 111 -24.76 -0.77 18.63
N ARG A 112 -24.64 -0.93 19.96
CA ARG A 112 -24.52 0.20 20.90
C ARG A 112 -23.30 1.07 20.61
N LEU A 113 -22.16 0.44 20.30
CA LEU A 113 -20.95 1.18 19.93
C LEU A 113 -21.10 1.90 18.58
N ALA A 114 -21.79 1.29 17.61
CA ALA A 114 -22.07 1.90 16.31
C ALA A 114 -23.04 3.09 16.44
N GLU A 115 -24.03 3.01 17.32
CA GLU A 115 -24.90 4.16 17.65
C GLU A 115 -24.12 5.28 18.33
N GLN A 116 -23.18 4.93 19.21
CA GLN A 116 -22.42 5.91 19.98
C GLN A 116 -21.30 6.59 19.19
N TYR A 117 -20.60 5.86 18.31
CA TYR A 117 -19.36 6.34 17.65
C TYR A 117 -19.40 6.25 16.12
N GLY A 118 -20.51 5.78 15.54
CA GLY A 118 -20.62 5.50 14.11
C GLY A 118 -19.90 4.20 13.71
N ALA A 119 -19.87 3.94 12.40
CA ALA A 119 -19.18 2.78 11.86
C ALA A 119 -17.66 2.90 12.03
N THR A 120 -17.03 1.86 12.57
CA THR A 120 -15.56 1.79 12.68
C THR A 120 -14.91 1.77 11.30
N ALA A 121 -13.65 2.21 11.19
CA ALA A 121 -12.89 2.16 9.93
C ALA A 121 -12.93 0.76 9.28
N ASN A 122 -12.80 -0.30 10.08
CA ASN A 122 -12.86 -1.69 9.59
C ASN A 122 -14.23 -2.05 8.99
N GLN A 123 -15.33 -1.64 9.63
CA GLN A 123 -16.68 -1.87 9.11
C GLN A 123 -16.93 -1.09 7.81
N ARG A 124 -16.35 0.11 7.69
CA ARG A 124 -16.43 0.92 6.46
C ARG A 124 -15.65 0.28 5.32
N MET A 125 -14.42 -0.20 5.55
CA MET A 125 -13.66 -0.95 4.55
C MET A 125 -14.40 -2.24 4.13
N GLU A 126 -14.97 -2.99 5.08
CA GLU A 126 -15.77 -4.19 4.78
C GLU A 126 -17.00 -3.86 3.91
N SER A 127 -17.68 -2.75 4.19
CA SER A 127 -18.83 -2.32 3.38
C SER A 127 -18.41 -1.85 1.99
N ILE A 128 -17.29 -1.13 1.85
CA ILE A 128 -16.70 -0.74 0.55
C ILE A 128 -16.39 -1.98 -0.29
N HIS A 129 -15.74 -2.99 0.29
CA HIS A 129 -15.41 -4.23 -0.42
C HIS A 129 -16.66 -5.00 -0.85
N ALA A 130 -17.68 -5.07 0.01
CA ALA A 130 -18.94 -5.71 -0.34
C ALA A 130 -19.64 -4.99 -1.51
N GLN A 131 -19.66 -3.65 -1.50
CA GLN A 131 -20.20 -2.84 -2.58
C GLN A 131 -19.39 -3.02 -3.87
N ALA A 132 -18.06 -2.99 -3.78
CA ALA A 132 -17.17 -3.19 -4.92
C ALA A 132 -17.35 -4.57 -5.56
N LYS A 133 -17.50 -5.63 -4.75
CA LYS A 133 -17.78 -6.98 -5.24
C LYS A 133 -19.10 -7.04 -6.01
N LYS A 134 -20.14 -6.36 -5.50
CA LYS A 134 -21.45 -6.28 -6.19
C LYS A 134 -21.34 -5.47 -7.49
N ALA A 135 -20.65 -4.33 -7.46
CA ALA A 135 -20.45 -3.49 -8.63
C ALA A 135 -19.66 -4.19 -9.74
N LYS A 136 -18.64 -4.99 -9.38
CA LYS A 136 -17.88 -5.80 -10.36
C LYS A 136 -18.71 -6.88 -11.05
N ALA A 137 -19.68 -7.46 -10.34
CA ALA A 137 -20.61 -8.43 -10.92
C ALA A 137 -21.69 -7.76 -11.81
N GLY A 138 -21.81 -6.43 -11.71
CA GLY A 138 -22.76 -5.63 -12.47
C GLY A 138 -22.27 -5.23 -13.87
N SER A 139 -23.14 -4.49 -14.56
CA SER A 139 -22.87 -3.89 -15.87
C SER A 139 -21.88 -2.71 -15.80
N GLY A 140 -21.28 -2.34 -16.94
CA GLY A 140 -20.31 -1.24 -16.99
C GLY A 140 -20.87 0.11 -16.50
N THR A 141 -22.18 0.36 -16.68
CA THR A 141 -22.85 1.56 -16.16
C THR A 141 -22.94 1.55 -14.62
N GLU A 142 -23.18 0.39 -14.01
CA GLU A 142 -23.16 0.22 -12.56
C GLU A 142 -21.76 0.40 -11.98
N GLN A 143 -20.71 -0.08 -12.68
CA GLN A 143 -19.32 0.16 -12.29
C GLN A 143 -18.95 1.66 -12.34
N VAL A 144 -19.41 2.38 -13.37
CA VAL A 144 -19.21 3.83 -13.48
C VAL A 144 -19.97 4.57 -12.37
N ALA A 145 -21.21 4.18 -12.07
CA ALA A 145 -21.96 4.77 -10.97
C ALA A 145 -21.28 4.54 -9.61
N PHE A 146 -20.83 3.31 -9.36
CA PHE A 146 -20.12 2.96 -8.13
C PHE A 146 -18.81 3.72 -7.97
N THR A 147 -17.99 3.80 -9.02
CA THR A 147 -16.70 4.51 -8.96
C THR A 147 -16.85 6.03 -8.83
N ARG A 148 -17.94 6.61 -9.35
CA ARG A 148 -18.30 8.02 -9.08
C ARG A 148 -18.65 8.25 -7.61
N GLU A 149 -19.40 7.34 -7.01
CA GLU A 149 -19.72 7.39 -5.60
C GLU A 149 -18.47 7.18 -4.72
N LEU A 150 -17.58 6.27 -5.12
CA LEU A 150 -16.30 6.05 -4.46
C LEU A 150 -15.43 7.32 -4.49
N MET A 151 -15.40 8.04 -5.63
CA MET A 151 -14.72 9.33 -5.72
C MET A 151 -15.25 10.36 -4.72
N ARG A 152 -16.58 10.42 -4.52
CA ARG A 152 -17.20 11.28 -3.49
C ARG A 152 -16.74 10.87 -2.08
N GLN A 153 -16.76 9.57 -1.79
CA GLN A 153 -16.33 9.06 -0.48
C GLN A 153 -14.86 9.38 -0.17
N VAL A 154 -13.96 9.30 -1.16
CA VAL A 154 -12.53 9.65 -0.97
C VAL A 154 -12.35 11.10 -0.51
N LEU A 155 -13.17 12.02 -1.02
CA LEU A 155 -13.10 13.44 -0.67
C LEU A 155 -13.64 13.74 0.72
N GLU A 156 -14.60 12.95 1.19
CA GLU A 156 -15.21 13.10 2.52
C GLU A 156 -14.43 12.33 3.61
N GLU A 157 -13.58 11.39 3.22
CA GLU A 157 -12.93 10.48 4.14
C GLU A 157 -11.71 11.10 4.84
N HIS A 158 -11.80 11.23 6.15
CA HIS A 158 -10.71 11.75 6.98
C HIS A 158 -9.69 10.69 7.39
N ASP A 159 -10.07 9.42 7.56
CA ASP A 159 -9.14 8.36 7.97
C ASP A 159 -8.27 7.92 6.78
N PRO A 160 -6.95 8.15 6.80
CA PRO A 160 -6.05 7.78 5.71
C PRO A 160 -6.04 6.27 5.43
N ARG A 161 -6.33 5.42 6.42
CA ARG A 161 -6.44 3.97 6.19
C ARG A 161 -7.61 3.63 5.29
N VAL A 162 -8.75 4.30 5.50
CA VAL A 162 -9.94 4.12 4.66
C VAL A 162 -9.73 4.76 3.30
N ARG A 163 -9.01 5.89 3.20
CA ARG A 163 -8.58 6.45 1.90
C ARG A 163 -7.69 5.48 1.12
N CYS A 164 -6.70 4.85 1.76
CA CYS A 164 -5.88 3.81 1.11
C CYS A 164 -6.75 2.67 0.57
N ASP A 165 -7.72 2.21 1.36
CA ASP A 165 -8.63 1.14 0.97
C ASP A 165 -9.55 1.52 -0.20
N LEU A 166 -10.08 2.75 -0.19
CA LEU A 166 -10.84 3.32 -1.29
C LEU A 166 -9.99 3.39 -2.57
N VAL A 167 -8.75 3.86 -2.49
CA VAL A 167 -7.83 3.93 -3.64
C VAL A 167 -7.52 2.55 -4.20
N ASN A 168 -7.24 1.56 -3.34
CA ASN A 168 -7.05 0.17 -3.76
C ASN A 168 -8.31 -0.40 -4.40
N THR A 169 -9.48 -0.12 -3.84
CA THR A 169 -10.76 -0.56 -4.40
C THR A 169 -10.99 0.05 -5.78
N ALA A 170 -10.76 1.36 -5.93
CA ALA A 170 -10.86 2.08 -7.19
C ALA A 170 -9.89 1.52 -8.24
N ALA A 171 -8.66 1.17 -7.85
CA ALA A 171 -7.66 0.60 -8.75
C ALA A 171 -8.15 -0.65 -9.49
N THR A 172 -9.09 -1.38 -8.89
CA THR A 172 -9.64 -2.60 -9.50
C THR A 172 -10.73 -2.39 -10.55
N PHE A 173 -11.03 -1.14 -10.89
CA PHE A 173 -11.97 -0.75 -11.94
C PHE A 173 -11.26 0.05 -13.02
N ASP A 174 -11.64 -0.19 -14.28
CA ASP A 174 -11.12 0.49 -15.46
C ASP A 174 -12.05 1.64 -15.92
N THR A 175 -12.55 2.43 -14.97
CA THR A 175 -13.40 3.59 -15.26
C THR A 175 -12.62 4.90 -15.20
N PRO A 176 -13.03 5.95 -15.94
CA PRO A 176 -12.37 7.25 -15.84
C PRO A 176 -12.38 7.85 -14.42
N ALA A 177 -13.46 7.61 -13.66
CA ALA A 177 -13.56 8.04 -12.27
C ALA A 177 -12.54 7.31 -11.38
N ALA A 178 -12.37 6.00 -11.56
CA ALA A 178 -11.36 5.23 -10.84
C ALA A 178 -9.93 5.70 -11.16
N VAL A 179 -9.63 6.01 -12.43
CA VAL A 179 -8.34 6.57 -12.81
C VAL A 179 -8.10 7.93 -12.15
N ALA A 180 -9.12 8.80 -12.13
CA ALA A 180 -9.05 10.10 -11.46
C ALA A 180 -8.77 9.97 -9.95
N VAL A 181 -9.42 9.02 -9.27
CA VAL A 181 -9.17 8.73 -7.84
C VAL A 181 -7.72 8.32 -7.62
N CYS A 182 -7.19 7.38 -8.40
CA CYS A 182 -5.80 6.94 -8.25
C CYS A 182 -4.79 8.03 -8.60
N LYS A 183 -5.12 8.93 -9.53
CA LYS A 183 -4.29 10.10 -9.86
C LYS A 183 -4.29 11.13 -8.74
N GLY A 184 -5.46 11.43 -8.17
CA GLY A 184 -5.59 12.33 -7.03
C GLY A 184 -4.86 11.82 -5.78
N ALA A 185 -4.86 10.51 -5.55
CA ALA A 185 -4.17 9.88 -4.42
C ALA A 185 -2.66 10.11 -4.39
N LEU A 186 -2.02 10.41 -5.55
CA LEU A 186 -0.60 10.80 -5.59
C LEU A 186 -0.32 12.14 -4.91
N GLN A 187 -1.35 12.98 -4.69
CA GLN A 187 -1.26 14.29 -4.05
C GLN A 187 -1.93 14.31 -2.67
N ASP A 188 -2.24 13.15 -2.09
CA ASP A 188 -2.84 13.07 -0.77
C ASP A 188 -1.89 13.64 0.30
N PRO A 189 -2.39 14.36 1.31
CA PRO A 189 -1.56 14.85 2.41
C PRO A 189 -0.85 13.74 3.18
N ASP A 190 -1.46 12.55 3.29
CA ASP A 190 -0.89 11.41 4.01
C ASP A 190 0.04 10.59 3.11
N GLU A 191 1.26 10.36 3.58
CA GLU A 191 2.32 9.64 2.88
C GLU A 191 1.95 8.17 2.59
N ARG A 192 1.11 7.55 3.42
CA ARG A 192 0.67 6.16 3.20
C ARG A 192 -0.26 6.05 2.01
N VAL A 193 -1.12 7.06 1.82
CA VAL A 193 -2.01 7.12 0.64
C VAL A 193 -1.18 7.35 -0.62
N ARG A 194 -0.19 8.27 -0.59
CA ARG A 194 0.73 8.47 -1.72
C ARG A 194 1.57 7.23 -2.04
N THR A 195 2.00 6.51 -1.00
CA THR A 195 2.71 5.22 -1.14
C THR A 195 1.84 4.23 -1.89
N ILE A 196 0.58 4.04 -1.46
CA ILE A 196 -0.36 3.14 -2.12
C ILE A 196 -0.69 3.57 -3.54
N ALA A 197 -0.83 4.86 -3.79
CA ALA A 197 -1.01 5.38 -5.15
C ALA A 197 0.16 4.95 -6.06
N CYS A 198 1.41 5.00 -5.58
CA CYS A 198 2.55 4.50 -6.35
C CYS A 198 2.41 3.00 -6.66
N GLU A 199 1.95 2.18 -5.71
CA GLU A 199 1.72 0.75 -5.93
C GLU A 199 0.69 0.50 -7.03
N VAL A 200 -0.44 1.20 -6.94
CA VAL A 200 -1.53 1.12 -7.91
C VAL A 200 -1.05 1.47 -9.31
N TRP A 201 -0.27 2.54 -9.47
CA TRP A 201 0.29 2.91 -10.77
C TRP A 201 1.35 1.91 -11.25
N GLY A 202 2.14 1.34 -10.34
CA GLY A 202 3.07 0.25 -10.64
C GLY A 202 2.39 -1.05 -11.10
N GLU A 203 1.17 -1.31 -10.64
CA GLU A 203 0.37 -2.47 -11.05
C GLU A 203 -0.40 -2.23 -12.35
N ARG A 204 -0.93 -1.01 -12.54
CA ARG A 204 -1.61 -0.61 -13.78
C ARG A 204 -0.68 -0.56 -14.98
N GLY A 205 0.52 -0.02 -14.77
CA GLY A 205 1.53 0.14 -15.81
C GLY A 205 1.14 1.08 -16.96
N GLY A 206 1.91 0.98 -18.04
CA GLY A 206 1.84 1.90 -19.18
C GLY A 206 2.72 3.14 -19.02
N ALA A 207 2.87 3.90 -20.10
CA ALA A 207 3.73 5.09 -20.16
C ALA A 207 3.31 6.17 -19.15
N GLU A 208 2.00 6.33 -18.89
CA GLU A 208 1.52 7.28 -17.86
C GLU A 208 2.03 6.89 -16.46
N ALA A 209 2.07 5.60 -16.12
CA ALA A 209 2.58 5.15 -14.84
C ALA A 209 4.07 5.49 -14.67
N VAL A 210 4.88 5.31 -15.72
CA VAL A 210 6.30 5.68 -15.71
C VAL A 210 6.46 7.18 -15.42
N GLN A 211 5.69 8.03 -16.11
CA GLN A 211 5.75 9.48 -15.92
C GLN A 211 5.32 9.90 -14.51
N LEU A 212 4.20 9.37 -14.00
CA LEU A 212 3.69 9.70 -12.68
C LEU A 212 4.62 9.24 -11.56
N LEU A 213 5.17 8.03 -11.65
CA LEU A 213 6.13 7.51 -10.67
C LEU A 213 7.45 8.28 -10.73
N ALA A 214 7.93 8.63 -11.93
CA ALA A 214 9.14 9.43 -12.10
C ALA A 214 8.97 10.84 -11.50
N GLN A 215 7.82 11.47 -11.71
CA GLN A 215 7.48 12.74 -11.08
C GLN A 215 7.45 12.59 -9.56
N ARG A 216 6.82 11.52 -9.05
CA ARG A 216 6.67 11.35 -7.60
C ARG A 216 8.02 11.16 -6.91
N TYR A 217 8.92 10.37 -7.49
CA TYR A 217 10.28 10.20 -7.01
C TYR A 217 11.04 11.55 -6.87
N GLN A 218 10.85 12.46 -7.81
CA GLN A 218 11.56 13.75 -7.86
C GLN A 218 10.99 14.82 -6.92
N THR A 219 9.72 14.71 -6.55
CA THR A 219 8.98 15.83 -5.92
C THR A 219 8.41 15.50 -4.55
N ASP A 220 8.35 14.22 -4.15
CA ASP A 220 7.89 13.86 -2.81
C ASP A 220 8.95 14.19 -1.76
N ALA A 221 8.52 14.69 -0.60
CA ALA A 221 9.39 14.97 0.53
C ALA A 221 9.74 13.69 1.31
N GLU A 222 8.84 12.71 1.32
CA GLU A 222 8.99 11.52 2.15
C GLU A 222 9.82 10.44 1.45
N LEU A 223 10.90 10.03 2.10
CA LEU A 223 11.84 9.04 1.57
C LEU A 223 11.14 7.72 1.22
N ASP A 224 10.21 7.25 2.07
CA ASP A 224 9.49 6.00 1.85
C ASP A 224 8.66 6.04 0.55
N VAL A 225 8.04 7.17 0.24
CA VAL A 225 7.28 7.36 -1.01
C VAL A 225 8.22 7.38 -2.20
N ARG A 226 9.36 8.07 -2.10
CA ARG A 226 10.39 8.11 -3.15
C ARG A 226 10.94 6.70 -3.45
N LEU A 227 11.29 5.95 -2.40
CA LEU A 227 11.77 4.57 -2.52
C LEU A 227 10.68 3.66 -3.12
N ARG A 228 9.40 3.88 -2.77
CA ARG A 228 8.29 3.15 -3.36
C ARG A 228 8.16 3.44 -4.84
N ALA A 229 8.24 4.69 -5.26
CA ALA A 229 8.18 5.08 -6.67
C ALA A 229 9.30 4.43 -7.49
N VAL A 230 10.55 4.46 -7.02
CA VAL A 230 11.69 3.79 -7.67
C VAL A 230 11.48 2.28 -7.77
N ARG A 231 10.96 1.66 -6.70
CA ARG A 231 10.65 0.22 -6.71
C ARG A 231 9.58 -0.10 -7.76
N MET A 232 8.55 0.73 -7.89
CA MET A 232 7.47 0.51 -8.85
C MET A 232 7.94 0.73 -10.29
N LEU A 233 8.79 1.72 -10.54
CA LEU A 233 9.46 1.92 -11.85
C LEU A 233 10.23 0.66 -12.28
N GLY A 234 10.93 0.00 -11.34
CA GLY A 234 11.56 -1.30 -11.61
C GLY A 234 10.57 -2.40 -11.98
N LYS A 235 9.45 -2.49 -11.24
CA LYS A 235 8.41 -3.51 -11.48
C LYS A 235 7.72 -3.36 -12.83
N LEU A 236 7.60 -2.14 -13.36
CA LEU A 236 7.05 -1.90 -14.69
C LEU A 236 7.87 -2.55 -15.79
N LYS A 237 9.19 -2.75 -15.56
CA LYS A 237 10.15 -3.29 -16.53
C LYS A 237 10.17 -2.50 -17.86
N ASP A 238 9.76 -1.24 -17.79
CA ASP A 238 9.76 -0.35 -18.94
C ASP A 238 11.12 0.34 -19.07
N LYS A 239 11.72 0.26 -20.26
CA LYS A 239 13.01 0.90 -20.57
C LYS A 239 12.90 2.43 -20.54
N GLU A 240 11.71 3.00 -20.68
CA GLU A 240 11.48 4.43 -20.48
C GLU A 240 11.79 4.88 -19.04
N ALA A 241 11.84 3.96 -18.06
CA ALA A 241 12.24 4.27 -16.69
C ALA A 241 13.77 4.42 -16.52
N ILE A 242 14.61 4.01 -17.48
CA ILE A 242 16.07 4.04 -17.34
C ILE A 242 16.60 5.44 -16.99
N PRO A 243 16.19 6.54 -17.65
CA PRO A 243 16.71 7.88 -17.33
C PRO A 243 16.41 8.34 -15.89
N VAL A 244 15.22 8.02 -15.36
CA VAL A 244 14.88 8.38 -13.97
C VAL A 244 15.62 7.49 -12.97
N LEU A 245 15.78 6.20 -13.28
CA LEU A 245 16.56 5.29 -12.44
C LEU A 245 18.06 5.66 -12.45
N ALA A 246 18.59 6.14 -13.57
CA ALA A 246 19.95 6.67 -13.67
C ALA A 246 20.15 7.86 -12.74
N ARG A 247 19.20 8.82 -12.73
CA ARG A 247 19.20 9.93 -11.76
C ARG A 247 19.13 9.44 -10.32
N ALA A 248 18.39 8.36 -10.05
CA ALA A 248 18.32 7.77 -8.71
C ALA A 248 19.63 7.10 -8.25
N LEU A 249 20.53 6.74 -9.15
CA LEU A 249 21.89 6.31 -8.79
C LEU A 249 22.76 7.47 -8.31
N GLU A 250 22.41 8.72 -8.62
CA GLU A 250 23.13 9.91 -8.18
C GLU A 250 22.55 10.52 -6.90
N ASP A 251 21.50 9.91 -6.34
CA ASP A 251 20.91 10.37 -5.10
C ASP A 251 21.91 10.26 -3.93
N PRO A 252 21.97 11.24 -3.02
CA PRO A 252 22.86 11.17 -1.86
C PRO A 252 22.48 10.03 -0.88
N ASP A 253 21.22 9.59 -0.88
CA ASP A 253 20.76 8.52 0.02
C ASP A 253 21.14 7.13 -0.51
N PRO A 254 21.94 6.33 0.24
CA PRO A 254 22.32 4.99 -0.17
C PRO A 254 21.14 4.03 -0.36
N ALA A 255 20.03 4.22 0.36
CA ALA A 255 18.82 3.42 0.18
C ALA A 255 18.22 3.67 -1.20
N VAL A 256 18.23 4.91 -1.68
CA VAL A 256 17.75 5.26 -3.03
C VAL A 256 18.65 4.64 -4.09
N GLN A 257 19.97 4.78 -3.95
CA GLN A 257 20.93 4.15 -4.87
C GLN A 257 20.75 2.63 -4.95
N TYR A 258 20.61 1.96 -3.80
CA TYR A 258 20.36 0.53 -3.73
C TYR A 258 19.05 0.13 -4.43
N ARG A 259 17.98 0.89 -4.22
CA ARG A 259 16.69 0.66 -4.92
C ARG A 259 16.80 0.90 -6.41
N ALA A 260 17.55 1.91 -6.84
CA ALA A 260 17.79 2.22 -8.24
C ALA A 260 18.53 1.06 -8.94
N VAL A 261 19.59 0.54 -8.32
CA VAL A 261 20.31 -0.65 -8.80
C VAL A 261 19.36 -1.85 -8.95
N ALA A 262 18.54 -2.13 -7.92
CA ALA A 262 17.59 -3.24 -7.97
C ALA A 262 16.52 -3.05 -9.07
N ALA A 263 16.05 -1.83 -9.30
CA ALA A 263 15.10 -1.50 -10.35
C ALA A 263 15.74 -1.60 -11.75
N LEU A 264 16.98 -1.15 -11.91
CA LEU A 264 17.72 -1.25 -13.16
C LEU A 264 17.99 -2.70 -13.56
N LYS A 265 18.28 -3.60 -12.60
CA LYS A 265 18.33 -5.05 -12.85
C LYS A 265 17.04 -5.57 -13.48
N GLN A 266 15.89 -5.14 -12.96
CA GLN A 266 14.59 -5.59 -13.45
C GLN A 266 14.27 -5.04 -14.84
N VAL A 267 14.58 -3.77 -15.10
CA VAL A 267 14.29 -3.09 -16.38
C VAL A 267 15.24 -3.53 -17.49
N SER A 268 16.52 -3.68 -17.18
CA SER A 268 17.54 -4.08 -18.16
C SER A 268 17.59 -5.59 -18.41
N GLY A 269 17.15 -6.41 -17.45
CA GLY A 269 17.35 -7.86 -17.46
C GLY A 269 18.81 -8.28 -17.26
N ARG A 270 19.68 -7.34 -16.88
CA ARG A 270 21.12 -7.53 -16.67
C ARG A 270 21.43 -7.57 -15.18
N ASP A 271 22.51 -8.27 -14.81
CA ASP A 271 23.06 -8.23 -13.46
C ASP A 271 24.52 -7.76 -13.49
N LEU A 272 24.75 -6.49 -13.16
CA LEU A 272 26.07 -5.91 -12.91
C LEU A 272 26.49 -6.02 -11.43
N GLY A 273 25.79 -6.84 -10.65
CA GLY A 273 25.95 -6.88 -9.21
C GLY A 273 25.37 -5.64 -8.52
N ASN A 274 25.86 -5.36 -7.31
CA ASN A 274 25.38 -4.26 -6.47
C ASN A 274 26.26 -3.00 -6.55
N ASP A 275 27.17 -2.93 -7.53
CA ASP A 275 28.05 -1.79 -7.72
C ASP A 275 27.33 -0.65 -8.45
N VAL A 276 27.10 0.44 -7.72
CA VAL A 276 26.44 1.64 -8.23
C VAL A 276 27.24 2.26 -9.40
N ASN A 277 28.57 2.21 -9.38
CA ASN A 277 29.40 2.80 -10.44
C ASN A 277 29.29 2.02 -11.75
N ALA A 278 29.22 0.68 -11.68
CA ALA A 278 28.98 -0.15 -12.84
C ALA A 278 27.62 0.18 -13.49
N TRP A 279 26.58 0.37 -12.66
CA TRP A 279 25.26 0.80 -13.14
C TRP A 279 25.25 2.22 -13.70
N ARG A 280 26.03 3.16 -13.14
CA ARG A 280 26.19 4.53 -13.70
C ARG A 280 26.83 4.50 -15.08
N ALA A 281 27.92 3.73 -15.24
CA ALA A 281 28.61 3.59 -16.51
C ALA A 281 27.68 3.01 -17.60
N TRP A 282 26.91 1.97 -17.24
CA TRP A 282 25.92 1.39 -18.15
C TRP A 282 24.76 2.34 -18.45
N ALA A 283 24.25 3.09 -17.46
CA ALA A 283 23.13 4.00 -17.64
C ALA A 283 23.48 5.22 -18.51
N ALA A 284 24.76 5.58 -18.63
CA ALA A 284 25.24 6.64 -19.51
C ALA A 284 25.09 6.28 -21.00
N ASP A 285 25.31 5.02 -21.36
CA ASP A 285 25.02 4.50 -22.70
C ASP A 285 24.43 3.07 -22.62
N PRO A 286 23.11 2.94 -22.38
CA PRO A 286 22.43 1.65 -22.31
C PRO A 286 22.39 0.90 -23.66
N GLY A 287 22.91 1.50 -24.74
CA GLY A 287 22.95 0.93 -26.07
C GLY A 287 24.35 0.58 -26.58
N ALA A 288 25.41 0.94 -25.85
CA ALA A 288 26.80 0.66 -26.23
C ALA A 288 27.05 -0.82 -26.53
N ASP A 289 26.43 -1.71 -25.74
CA ASP A 289 26.56 -3.16 -25.90
C ASP A 289 25.87 -3.73 -27.15
N ARG A 290 24.96 -2.97 -27.79
CA ARG A 290 24.40 -3.36 -29.10
C ARG A 290 25.37 -3.17 -30.26
N ASN A 291 26.41 -2.35 -30.07
CA ASN A 291 27.36 -1.96 -31.11
C ASN A 291 28.68 -2.76 -31.10
N GLU A 292 28.87 -3.71 -30.18
CA GLU A 292 30.18 -4.39 -30.09
C GLU A 292 30.49 -5.25 -31.33
N TRP A 293 29.50 -5.74 -32.08
CA TRP A 293 29.74 -6.52 -33.31
C TRP A 293 28.63 -6.40 -34.37
N SER A 294 28.48 -5.21 -34.97
CA SER A 294 27.82 -5.14 -36.28
C SER A 294 28.79 -5.65 -37.36
N ILE A 295 28.51 -6.81 -37.95
CA ILE A 295 29.26 -7.36 -39.11
C ILE A 295 29.42 -6.28 -40.20
N ALA A 296 28.41 -5.42 -40.37
CA ALA A 296 28.44 -4.32 -41.33
C ALA A 296 29.56 -3.31 -41.07
N GLU A 297 29.96 -3.11 -39.81
CA GLU A 297 31.00 -2.16 -39.41
C GLU A 297 32.41 -2.77 -39.55
N GLN A 298 32.55 -4.09 -39.40
CA GLN A 298 33.77 -4.82 -39.78
C GLN A 298 33.97 -4.84 -41.30
N PHE A 299 32.91 -5.10 -42.08
CA PHE A 299 32.99 -5.04 -43.54
C PHE A 299 33.42 -3.66 -44.04
N ARG A 300 32.89 -2.58 -43.45
CA ARG A 300 33.29 -1.19 -43.78
C ARG A 300 34.73 -0.84 -43.37
N LYS A 301 35.38 -1.62 -42.49
CA LYS A 301 36.79 -1.46 -42.13
C LYS A 301 37.73 -2.35 -42.96
N LEU A 302 37.21 -3.41 -43.58
CA LEU A 302 38.00 -4.40 -44.34
C LEU A 302 37.97 -4.15 -45.85
N PHE A 303 36.97 -3.43 -46.36
CA PHE A 303 36.80 -3.06 -47.77
C PHE A 303 36.59 -1.56 -47.90
#